data_AF-A0A960WMZ1-F1
#
_entry.id   AF-A0A960WMZ1-F1
#
_cell.length_a   1.000
_cell.length_b   1.000
_cell.length_c   1.000
_cell.angle_alpha   90.00
_cell.angle_beta   90.00
_cell.angle_gamma   90.00
#
_symmetry.space_group_name_H-M   'P 1'
#
loop_
_entity.id
_entity.type
_entity.pdbx_description
1 polymer ?
#
loop_
_entity_poly.entity_id
_entity_poly.type
_entity_poly.pdbx_seq_one_letter_code
_entity_poly.pdbx_strand_id
1 'polypeptide(L)' 'MSLLGRIRTLVVLRESDHGLYLDAGPLGEVLLPTREVPPDIEPGDEVRVFVARDSEDRLVATTRLPHAQAGEI' A
#
# COMPACT_ATOMS: atom_id res chain seq x y z
N MET A 1 -15.75 7.48 3.50
CA MET A 1 -14.89 6.89 4.54
C MET A 1 -13.44 7.02 4.08
N SER A 2 -12.58 7.68 4.86
CA SER A 2 -11.18 7.95 4.46
C SER A 2 -10.29 6.72 4.71
N LEU A 3 -9.53 6.31 3.70
CA LEU A 3 -8.59 5.18 3.76
C LEU A 3 -7.17 5.60 4.15
N LEU A 4 -6.91 6.92 4.22
CA LEU A 4 -5.62 7.50 4.55
C LEU A 4 -5.28 7.29 6.02
N GLY A 5 -4.03 6.91 6.30
CA GLY A 5 -3.50 6.87 7.67
C GLY A 5 -3.92 5.65 8.49
N ARG A 6 -4.38 4.57 7.84
CA ARG A 6 -4.75 3.31 8.50
C ARG A 6 -4.18 2.12 7.76
N ILE A 7 -3.91 1.06 8.51
CA ILE A 7 -3.58 -0.25 7.93
C ILE A 7 -4.87 -0.86 7.38
N ARG A 8 -4.82 -1.35 6.15
CA ARG A 8 -5.91 -2.06 5.48
C ARG A 8 -5.38 -3.24 4.70
N THR A 9 -6.24 -4.23 4.52
CA THR A 9 -6.01 -5.31 3.58
C THR A 9 -6.60 -4.88 2.24
N LEU A 10 -5.78 -4.87 1.19
CA LEU A 10 -6.18 -4.50 -0.18
C LEU A 10 -5.92 -5.69 -1.11
N VAL A 11 -6.76 -5.83 -2.14
CA VAL A 11 -6.63 -6.88 -3.15
C VAL A 11 -5.60 -6.48 -4.19
N VAL A 12 -4.73 -7.40 -4.58
CA VAL A 12 -3.77 -7.23 -5.67
C VAL A 12 -4.52 -7.30 -7.00
N LEU A 13 -4.50 -6.21 -7.75
CA LEU A 13 -5.14 -6.15 -9.07
C LEU A 13 -4.22 -6.70 -10.15
N ARG A 14 -2.93 -6.33 -10.10
CA ARG A 14 -1.92 -6.69 -11.10
C ARG A 14 -0.50 -6.40 -10.63
N GLU A 15 0.42 -7.14 -11.23
CA GLU A 15 1.87 -6.91 -11.14
C GLU A 15 2.37 -5.93 -12.20
N SER A 16 3.52 -5.32 -11.90
CA SER A 16 4.27 -4.45 -12.80
C SER A 16 5.75 -4.42 -12.39
N ASP A 17 6.61 -3.87 -13.24
CA ASP A 17 8.03 -3.68 -12.93
C ASP A 17 8.28 -2.83 -11.66
N HIS A 18 7.32 -1.98 -11.30
CA HIS A 18 7.40 -1.07 -10.16
C HIS A 18 6.79 -1.65 -8.87
N GLY A 19 6.14 -2.81 -8.96
CA GLY A 19 5.52 -3.53 -7.84
C GLY A 19 4.06 -3.88 -8.12
N LEU A 20 3.26 -3.95 -7.06
CA LEU A 20 1.86 -4.37 -7.11
C LEU A 20 0.91 -3.19 -7.09
N TYR A 21 -0.08 -3.21 -7.96
CA TYR A 21 -1.20 -2.28 -7.87
C TYR A 21 -2.33 -2.92 -7.09
N LEU A 22 -2.78 -2.21 -6.06
CA LEU A 22 -3.77 -2.69 -5.11
C LEU A 22 -5.07 -1.88 -5.25
N ASP A 23 -6.19 -2.55 -5.02
CA ASP A 23 -7.51 -1.92 -5.02
C ASP A 23 -7.74 -1.12 -3.73
N ALA A 24 -7.66 0.21 -3.82
CA ALA A 24 -8.05 1.12 -2.74
C ALA A 24 -9.49 1.66 -2.91
N GLY A 25 -10.34 0.96 -3.67
CA GLY A 25 -11.75 1.28 -3.83
C GLY A 25 -11.98 2.71 -4.33
N PRO A 26 -12.66 3.58 -3.57
CA PRO A 26 -12.93 4.97 -4.00
C PRO A 26 -11.69 5.83 -4.22
N LEU A 27 -10.52 5.43 -3.70
CA LEU A 27 -9.26 6.13 -3.93
C LEU A 27 -8.56 5.69 -5.24
N GLY A 28 -9.10 4.70 -5.93
CA GLY A 28 -8.50 4.13 -7.14
C GLY A 28 -7.43 3.09 -6.82
N GLU A 29 -6.43 3.00 -7.69
CA GLU A 29 -5.31 2.07 -7.53
C GLU A 29 -4.17 2.72 -6.75
N VAL A 30 -3.53 1.92 -5.90
CA VAL A 30 -2.35 2.34 -5.13
C VAL A 30 -1.19 1.39 -5.38
N LEU A 31 0.02 1.94 -5.55
CA LEU A 31 1.23 1.16 -5.77
C LEU A 31 1.84 0.69 -4.43
N LEU A 32 2.06 -0.61 -4.30
CA LEU A 32 2.99 -1.21 -3.35
C LEU A 32 4.34 -1.44 -4.06
N PRO A 33 5.40 -0.70 -3.71
CA PRO A 33 6.68 -0.78 -4.41
C PRO A 33 7.30 -2.19 -4.37
N THR A 34 7.98 -2.64 -5.42
CA THR A 34 8.62 -3.98 -5.54
C THR A 34 9.42 -4.39 -4.30
N ARG A 35 10.14 -3.43 -3.68
CA ARG A 35 10.94 -3.63 -2.46
C ARG A 35 10.13 -3.95 -1.18
N GLU A 36 8.81 -3.87 -1.25
CA GLU A 36 7.87 -4.10 -0.15
C GLU A 36 6.87 -5.23 -0.44
N VAL A 37 6.99 -5.86 -1.62
CA VAL A 37 6.14 -6.97 -2.04
C VAL A 37 6.52 -8.22 -1.23
N PRO A 38 5.58 -8.85 -0.52
CA PRO A 38 5.80 -10.14 0.13
C PRO A 38 6.13 -11.23 -0.91
N PRO A 39 6.88 -12.28 -0.53
CA PRO A 39 7.07 -13.43 -1.41
C PRO A 39 5.72 -14.13 -1.67
N ASP A 40 5.63 -14.80 -2.83
CA ASP A 40 4.50 -15.67 -3.20
C ASP A 40 3.12 -14.97 -3.21
N ILE A 41 3.07 -13.69 -3.57
CA ILE A 41 1.80 -13.00 -3.86
C ILE A 41 1.51 -13.05 -5.37
N GLU A 42 0.25 -13.26 -5.71
CA GLU A 42 -0.27 -13.20 -7.07
C GLU A 42 -1.47 -12.23 -7.19
N PRO A 43 -1.83 -11.77 -8.40
CA PRO A 43 -3.07 -11.04 -8.62
C PRO A 43 -4.30 -11.82 -8.13
N GLY A 44 -5.14 -11.16 -7.33
CA GLY A 44 -6.28 -11.76 -6.63
C GLY A 44 -6.03 -11.99 -5.14
N ASP A 45 -4.77 -12.01 -4.70
CA ASP A 45 -4.44 -12.13 -3.27
C ASP A 45 -4.69 -10.83 -2.51
N GLU A 46 -4.67 -10.95 -1.19
CA GLU A 46 -4.86 -9.86 -0.26
C GLU A 46 -3.56 -9.52 0.47
N VAL A 47 -3.19 -8.24 0.48
CA VAL A 47 -2.00 -7.76 1.20
C VAL A 47 -2.37 -6.70 2.23
N ARG A 48 -1.81 -6.85 3.44
CA ARG A 48 -1.99 -5.88 4.52
C ARG A 48 -0.98 -4.76 4.39
N VAL A 49 -1.46 -3.56 4.11
CA VAL A 49 -0.64 -2.36 3.83
C VAL A 49 -1.14 -1.14 4.58
N PHE A 50 -0.25 -0.19 4.81
CA PHE A 50 -0.59 1.17 5.23
C PHE A 50 -0.65 2.07 4.00
N VAL A 51 -1.74 2.82 3.83
CA VAL A 51 -1.90 3.78 2.72
C VAL A 51 -1.52 5.17 3.22
N ALA A 52 -0.47 5.72 2.62
CA ALA A 52 0.08 7.03 2.91
C ALA A 52 0.09 7.92 1.66
N ARG A 53 0.43 9.19 1.85
CA ARG A 53 0.82 10.08 0.74
C ARG A 53 2.33 10.24 0.74
N ASP A 54 2.94 10.19 -0.43
CA ASP A 54 4.33 10.55 -0.62
C ASP A 54 4.52 12.09 -0.61
N SER A 55 5.76 12.55 -0.79
CA SER A 55 6.09 13.99 -0.84
C SER A 55 5.49 14.73 -2.05
N GLU A 56 4.95 13.99 -3.02
CA GLU A 56 4.34 14.51 -4.25
C GLU A 56 2.80 14.43 -4.19
N ASP A 57 2.24 14.25 -2.99
CA ASP A 57 0.79 14.13 -2.73
C ASP A 57 0.12 12.91 -3.39
N ARG A 58 0.91 11.92 -3.83
CA ARG A 58 0.40 10.69 -4.44
C ARG A 58 0.16 9.61 -3.40
N LEU A 59 -0.87 8.79 -3.62
CA LEU A 59 -1.16 7.64 -2.77
C LEU A 59 -0.12 6.53 -2.99
N VAL A 60 0.43 6.02 -1.90
CA VAL A 60 1.36 4.90 -1.89
C VAL A 60 1.00 3.91 -0.78
N ALA A 61 1.14 2.61 -1.06
CA ALA A 61 0.96 1.54 -0.12
C ALA A 61 2.32 1.07 0.38
N THR A 62 2.41 0.76 1.67
CA THR A 62 3.63 0.26 2.31
C THR A 62 3.30 -0.91 3.23
N THR A 63 4.08 -1.99 3.17
CA THR A 63 4.01 -3.09 4.15
C THR A 63 4.83 -2.78 5.40
N ARG A 64 5.68 -1.74 5.33
CA ARG A 64 6.38 -1.22 6.51
C ARG A 64 5.37 -0.56 7.43
N LEU A 65 5.17 -1.20 8.57
CA LEU A 65 4.53 -0.54 9.69
C LEU A 65 5.49 0.54 10.19
N PRO A 66 5.06 1.80 10.35
CA PRO A 66 5.91 2.82 10.93
C PRO A 66 6.37 2.32 12.32
N HIS A 67 7.67 2.10 12.49
CA HIS A 67 8.25 1.77 13.80
C HIS A 67 8.09 2.91 14.79
N ALA A 68 8.00 4.15 14.27
CA ALA A 68 7.56 5.34 14.98
C ALA A 68 6.34 5.91 14.24
N GLN A 69 5.16 5.85 14.87
CA GLN A 69 4.10 6.79 14.51
C GLN A 69 4.66 8.20 14.74
N ALA A 70 4.42 9.14 13.81
CA ALA A 70 4.85 10.52 13.96
C ALA A 70 4.44 11.05 15.35
N GLY A 71 5.42 11.18 16.25
CA GLY A 71 5.19 11.39 17.69
C GLY A 71 6.29 10.85 18.61
N GLU A 72 7.19 9.98 18.16
CA GLU A 72 8.38 9.62 18.96
C GLU A 72 9.51 10.62 18.71
N ILE A 73 9.77 11.43 19.74
CA ILE A 73 10.92 12.34 19.89
C ILE A 73 12.08 11.57 20.50
#